data_AF-A0A7W0J9G2-F1
#
_entry.id   AF-A0A7W0J9G2-F1
#
_cell.length_a   1.000
_cell.length_b   1.000
_cell.length_c   1.000
_cell.angle_alpha   90.00
_cell.angle_beta   90.00
_cell.angle_gamma   90.00
#
_symmetry.space_group_name_H-M   'P 1'
#
loop_
_entity.id
_entity.type
_entity.pdbx_description
1 polymer ?
#
loop_
_entity_poly.entity_id
_entity_poly.type
_entity_poly.pdbx_seq_one_letter_code
_entity_poly.pdbx_strand_id
1 'polypeptide(L)'
;MTCAKAPKPFWRSASRTSRGSSRVRPGLPDTPPAAVPSAAGYRFALVVSRFNPAVTESLRAAAEALLAEAGADAVETFHVPGAYELPQAARCAAETARFDAVVSLGCVIRGETPHFDYISSAVAQGIMQAAGETGIPIAFGVLTTDNEAQAIARAGAGHENKGREAALAAIEMAGLFRRLGRPPARAGAGRPFGFEPAGRTGAS
;
A
#
# COMPACT_ATOMS: atom_id res chain seq x y z
N MET A 1 52.42 -21.39 40.79
CA MET A 1 51.00 -21.68 40.45
C MET A 1 50.16 -20.48 40.86
N THR A 2 49.99 -19.51 39.96
CA THR A 2 49.22 -18.29 40.18
C THR A 2 47.85 -18.45 39.50
N CYS A 3 46.77 -18.46 40.29
CA CYS A 3 45.41 -18.56 39.78
C CYS A 3 44.89 -17.15 39.46
N ALA A 4 44.63 -16.88 38.18
CA ALA A 4 44.10 -15.62 37.68
C ALA A 4 42.61 -15.45 38.08
N LYS A 5 42.27 -14.28 38.66
CA LYS A 5 40.88 -13.87 38.92
C LYS A 5 40.20 -13.44 37.61
N ALA A 6 39.04 -14.02 37.34
CA ALA A 6 38.19 -13.68 36.20
C ALA A 6 37.63 -12.24 36.27
N PRO A 7 37.41 -11.55 35.12
CA PRO A 7 36.81 -10.22 35.10
C PRO A 7 35.30 -10.27 35.36
N LYS A 8 34.80 -9.26 36.09
CA LYS A 8 33.37 -9.10 36.42
C LYS A 8 32.57 -8.70 35.18
N PRO A 9 31.34 -9.21 34.99
CA PRO A 9 30.56 -8.89 33.81
C PRO A 9 30.01 -7.46 33.83
N PHE A 10 30.01 -6.84 32.66
CA PHE A 10 29.76 -5.42 32.35
C PHE A 10 28.34 -4.89 32.67
N TRP A 11 27.40 -5.74 33.09
CA TRP A 11 25.97 -5.39 33.18
C TRP A 11 25.51 -4.80 34.52
N ARG A 12 26.41 -4.49 35.46
CA ARG A 12 26.04 -3.76 36.69
C ARG A 12 26.52 -2.31 36.64
N SER A 13 25.64 -1.41 36.22
CA SER A 13 25.68 -0.01 36.67
C SER A 13 24.29 0.62 36.82
N ALA A 14 24.10 1.17 38.02
CA ALA A 14 23.21 2.26 38.41
C ALA A 14 21.76 2.28 37.88
N SER A 15 20.84 1.92 38.78
CA SER A 15 19.45 2.39 38.78
C SER A 15 19.41 3.92 38.86
N ARG A 16 19.35 4.60 37.71
CA ARG A 16 19.03 6.02 37.62
C ARG A 16 17.53 6.15 37.45
N THR A 17 16.86 6.43 38.56
CA THR A 17 15.44 6.78 38.60
C THR A 17 15.20 8.10 37.87
N SER A 18 15.01 8.03 36.56
CA SER A 18 14.35 9.11 35.84
C SER A 18 12.84 8.92 35.99
N ARG A 19 12.21 9.78 36.79
CA ARG A 19 10.77 10.03 36.70
C ARG A 19 10.49 10.75 35.37
N GLY A 20 10.59 10.00 34.28
CA GLY A 20 10.04 10.40 32.99
C GLY A 20 8.57 9.99 32.99
N SER A 21 7.67 10.97 33.04
CA SER A 21 6.25 10.76 32.73
C SER A 21 6.18 10.11 31.34
N SER A 22 5.97 8.80 31.29
CA SER A 22 5.56 8.13 30.07
C SER A 22 4.17 8.65 29.77
N ARG A 23 4.08 9.68 28.92
CA ARG A 23 2.87 9.86 28.13
C ARG A 23 2.78 8.63 27.25
N VAL A 24 2.09 7.61 27.76
CA VAL A 24 1.48 6.58 26.94
C VAL A 24 0.73 7.36 25.86
N ARG A 25 1.23 7.29 24.62
CA ARG A 25 0.48 7.81 23.49
C ARG A 25 -0.88 7.13 23.55
N PRO A 26 -2.01 7.86 23.53
CA PRO A 26 -3.31 7.22 23.59
C PRO A 26 -3.35 6.15 22.49
N GLY A 27 -3.49 4.89 22.91
CA GLY A 27 -3.74 3.78 22.01
C GLY A 27 -5.04 4.08 21.27
N LEU A 28 -5.06 3.81 19.97
CA LEU A 28 -6.26 3.98 19.17
C LEU A 28 -7.37 3.09 19.77
N PRO A 29 -8.63 3.55 19.85
CA PRO A 29 -9.75 2.63 20.05
C PRO A 29 -9.74 1.58 18.93
N ASP A 30 -9.87 0.30 19.28
CA ASP A 30 -9.97 -0.85 18.34
C ASP A 30 -11.24 -0.81 17.46
N THR A 31 -11.93 0.33 17.41
CA THR A 31 -13.20 0.50 16.71
C THR A 31 -12.93 1.03 15.30
N PRO A 32 -13.44 0.37 14.24
CA PRO A 32 -13.35 0.91 12.89
C PRO A 32 -14.01 2.29 12.86
N PRO A 33 -13.40 3.30 12.23
CA PRO A 33 -13.98 4.63 12.21
C PRO A 33 -15.30 4.58 11.45
N ALA A 34 -16.38 5.08 12.07
CA ALA A 34 -17.69 5.24 11.44
C ALA A 34 -17.70 6.30 10.32
N ALA A 35 -16.57 7.00 10.11
CA ALA A 35 -16.39 8.07 9.14
C ALA A 35 -15.14 7.79 8.28
N VAL A 36 -15.16 8.26 7.03
CA VAL A 36 -14.02 8.14 6.12
C VAL A 36 -12.80 8.86 6.74
N PRO A 37 -11.65 8.17 6.91
CA PRO A 37 -10.44 8.77 7.46
C PRO A 37 -9.89 9.83 6.50
N SER A 38 -9.29 10.89 7.04
CA SER A 38 -8.70 11.95 6.21
C SER A 38 -7.48 11.45 5.45
N ALA A 39 -7.43 11.78 4.16
CA ALA A 39 -6.33 11.53 3.24
C ALA A 39 -5.50 12.81 2.94
N ALA A 40 -5.73 13.91 3.66
CA ALA A 40 -4.97 15.14 3.50
C ALA A 40 -3.47 14.92 3.80
N GLY A 41 -2.61 15.44 2.93
CA GLY A 41 -1.16 15.23 3.03
C GLY A 41 -0.71 13.85 2.51
N TYR A 42 -1.57 13.07 1.85
CA TYR A 42 -1.23 11.78 1.26
C TYR A 42 -1.42 11.79 -0.26
N ARG A 43 -0.53 11.05 -0.94
CA ARG A 43 -0.51 10.89 -2.39
C ARG A 43 -0.72 9.43 -2.76
N PHE A 44 -1.57 9.15 -3.73
CA PHE A 44 -1.95 7.78 -4.10
C PHE A 44 -1.70 7.52 -5.58
N ALA A 45 -1.29 6.28 -5.88
CA ALA A 45 -1.29 5.76 -7.25
C ALA A 45 -2.39 4.73 -7.41
N LEU A 46 -3.18 4.83 -8.48
CA LEU A 46 -4.12 3.79 -8.88
C LEU A 46 -3.51 3.05 -10.07
N VAL A 47 -3.41 1.74 -9.98
CA VAL A 47 -2.97 0.89 -11.10
C VAL A 47 -4.16 0.06 -11.52
N VAL A 48 -4.67 0.30 -12.73
CA VAL A 48 -5.97 -0.20 -13.18
C VAL A 48 -5.82 -1.07 -14.42
N SER A 49 -6.31 -2.30 -14.34
CA SER A 49 -6.41 -3.21 -15.49
C SER A 49 -7.48 -2.73 -16.47
N ARG A 50 -7.16 -2.75 -17.77
CA ARG A 50 -8.12 -2.46 -18.86
C ARG A 50 -9.08 -3.62 -19.16
N PHE A 51 -8.72 -4.83 -18.73
CA PHE A 51 -9.59 -6.00 -18.91
C PHE A 51 -10.83 -5.91 -17.99
N ASN A 52 -12.00 -6.30 -18.51
CA ASN A 52 -13.32 -6.11 -17.88
C ASN A 52 -13.67 -4.63 -17.58
N PRO A 53 -13.69 -3.74 -18.61
CA PRO A 53 -13.73 -2.30 -18.42
C PRO A 53 -14.96 -1.79 -17.67
N ALA A 54 -16.14 -2.38 -17.90
CA ALA A 54 -17.35 -1.98 -17.17
C ALA A 54 -17.21 -2.12 -15.64
N VAL A 55 -16.49 -3.15 -15.21
CA VAL A 55 -16.21 -3.43 -13.79
C VAL A 55 -15.04 -2.58 -13.32
N THR A 56 -13.88 -2.65 -13.99
CA THR A 56 -12.66 -1.97 -13.52
C THR A 56 -12.77 -0.46 -13.53
N GLU A 57 -13.53 0.11 -14.46
CA GLU A 57 -13.80 1.55 -14.50
C GLU A 57 -14.70 2.00 -13.34
N SER A 58 -15.70 1.18 -12.98
CA SER A 58 -16.52 1.46 -11.81
C SER A 58 -15.71 1.37 -10.50
N LEU A 59 -14.83 0.37 -10.38
CA LEU A 59 -13.90 0.28 -9.24
C LEU A 59 -12.99 1.51 -9.16
N ARG A 60 -12.43 1.94 -10.31
CA ARG A 60 -11.58 3.13 -10.41
C ARG A 60 -12.33 4.39 -9.99
N ALA A 61 -13.52 4.62 -10.55
CA ALA A 61 -14.33 5.79 -10.25
C ALA A 61 -14.70 5.85 -8.76
N ALA A 62 -15.07 4.71 -8.15
CA ALA A 62 -15.40 4.65 -6.73
C ALA A 62 -14.18 4.89 -5.83
N ALA A 63 -12.99 4.40 -6.22
CA ALA A 63 -11.74 4.65 -5.52
C ALA A 63 -11.36 6.15 -5.58
N GLU A 64 -11.42 6.76 -6.76
CA GLU A 64 -11.13 8.19 -6.96
C GLU A 64 -12.11 9.08 -6.20
N ALA A 65 -13.41 8.75 -6.24
CA ALA A 65 -14.43 9.48 -5.50
C ALA A 65 -14.15 9.47 -3.99
N LEU A 66 -13.78 8.32 -3.42
CA LEU A 66 -13.44 8.23 -2.01
C LEU A 66 -12.18 9.02 -1.66
N LEU A 67 -11.13 8.92 -2.48
CA LEU A 67 -9.88 9.64 -2.22
C LEU A 67 -10.10 11.16 -2.31
N ALA A 68 -10.96 11.62 -3.22
CA ALA A 68 -11.38 13.00 -3.30
C ALA A 68 -12.22 13.42 -2.07
N GLU A 69 -13.19 12.61 -1.65
CA GLU A 69 -13.99 12.81 -0.42
C GLU A 69 -13.10 12.93 0.82
N ALA A 70 -12.05 12.11 0.91
CA ALA A 70 -11.10 12.10 2.01
C ALA A 70 -10.07 13.25 1.94
N GLY A 71 -10.00 14.00 0.84
CA GLY A 71 -9.10 15.14 0.66
C GLY A 71 -7.65 14.76 0.31
N ALA A 72 -7.43 13.72 -0.48
CA ALA A 72 -6.10 13.34 -0.95
C ALA A 72 -5.41 14.47 -1.73
N ASP A 73 -4.10 14.68 -1.49
CA ASP A 73 -3.32 15.75 -2.14
C ASP A 73 -3.10 15.49 -3.63
N ALA A 74 -2.93 14.21 -3.99
CA ALA A 74 -2.72 13.79 -5.37
C ALA A 74 -3.17 12.35 -5.57
N VAL A 75 -3.80 12.11 -6.71
CA VAL A 75 -4.20 10.78 -7.18
C VAL A 75 -3.73 10.66 -8.63
N GLU A 76 -2.85 9.71 -8.93
CA GLU A 76 -2.34 9.46 -10.29
C GLU A 76 -2.77 8.06 -10.74
N THR A 77 -3.44 7.97 -11.89
CA THR A 77 -3.98 6.71 -12.42
C THR A 77 -3.10 6.20 -13.56
N PHE A 78 -2.68 4.94 -13.45
CA PHE A 78 -1.89 4.21 -14.46
C PHE A 78 -2.69 3.02 -14.97
N HIS A 79 -2.75 2.86 -16.29
CA HIS A 79 -3.45 1.74 -16.90
C HIS A 79 -2.50 0.65 -17.37
N VAL A 80 -2.85 -0.60 -17.09
CA VAL A 80 -2.16 -1.81 -17.55
C VAL A 80 -3.07 -2.66 -18.44
N PRO A 81 -2.52 -3.48 -19.36
CA PRO A 81 -3.35 -4.26 -20.28
C PRO A 81 -4.27 -5.26 -19.57
N GLY A 82 -3.77 -6.03 -18.61
CA GLY A 82 -4.56 -6.98 -17.84
C GLY A 82 -4.20 -7.01 -16.35
N ALA A 83 -4.90 -7.88 -15.61
CA ALA A 83 -4.67 -8.03 -14.17
C ALA A 83 -3.26 -8.58 -13.86
N TYR A 84 -2.69 -9.38 -14.78
CA TYR A 84 -1.40 -10.02 -14.61
C TYR A 84 -0.23 -9.01 -14.51
N GLU A 85 -0.37 -7.84 -15.15
CA GLU A 85 0.64 -6.78 -15.10
C GLU A 85 0.51 -5.87 -13.86
N LEU A 86 -0.57 -6.00 -13.08
CA LEU A 86 -0.80 -5.16 -11.88
C LEU A 86 0.35 -5.24 -10.86
N PRO A 87 0.88 -6.42 -10.48
CA PRO A 87 1.98 -6.50 -9.51
C PRO A 87 3.21 -5.69 -9.94
N GLN A 88 3.61 -5.84 -11.21
CA GLN A 88 4.80 -5.19 -11.74
C GLN A 88 4.61 -3.68 -11.78
N ALA A 89 3.49 -3.19 -12.32
CA ALA A 89 3.23 -1.76 -12.40
C ALA A 89 3.05 -1.12 -11.01
N ALA A 90 2.40 -1.82 -10.06
CA ALA A 90 2.26 -1.36 -8.69
C ALA A 90 3.61 -1.25 -7.98
N ARG A 91 4.50 -2.22 -8.17
CA ARG A 91 5.89 -2.16 -7.70
C ARG A 91 6.63 -0.96 -8.29
N CYS A 92 6.56 -0.76 -9.61
CA CYS A 92 7.19 0.38 -10.27
C CYS A 92 6.71 1.71 -9.69
N ALA A 93 5.39 1.87 -9.52
CA ALA A 93 4.79 3.08 -8.95
C ALA A 93 5.28 3.31 -7.51
N ALA A 94 5.27 2.27 -6.68
CA ALA A 94 5.76 2.28 -5.30
C ALA A 94 7.23 2.69 -5.19
N GLU A 95 8.11 2.14 -6.03
CA GLU A 95 9.55 2.43 -6.04
C GLU A 95 9.88 3.87 -6.44
N THR A 96 9.00 4.56 -7.16
CA THR A 96 9.22 5.99 -7.47
C THR A 96 9.22 6.88 -6.22
N ALA A 97 8.74 6.39 -5.08
CA ALA A 97 8.60 7.13 -3.82
C ALA A 97 7.74 8.42 -3.91
N ARG A 98 6.95 8.56 -4.98
CA ARG A 98 6.01 9.68 -5.20
C ARG A 98 4.66 9.51 -4.50
N PHE A 99 4.39 8.31 -3.97
CA PHE A 99 3.11 7.90 -3.40
C PHE A 99 3.28 7.33 -1.99
N ASP A 100 2.33 7.62 -1.12
CA ASP A 100 2.25 7.06 0.23
C ASP A 100 1.60 5.68 0.24
N ALA A 101 0.70 5.42 -0.72
CA ALA A 101 0.09 4.12 -0.96
C ALA A 101 -0.25 3.91 -2.44
N VAL A 102 -0.37 2.65 -2.85
CA VAL A 102 -0.81 2.24 -4.18
C VAL A 102 -2.11 1.44 -4.06
N VAL A 103 -3.03 1.60 -5.01
CA VAL A 103 -4.28 0.83 -5.10
C VAL A 103 -4.27 0.06 -6.42
N SER A 104 -4.22 -1.27 -6.33
CA SER A 104 -4.27 -2.15 -7.51
C SER A 104 -5.71 -2.56 -7.79
N LEU A 105 -6.24 -2.17 -8.94
CA LEU A 105 -7.63 -2.40 -9.34
C LEU A 105 -7.71 -3.30 -10.57
N GLY A 106 -8.51 -4.36 -10.48
CA GLY A 106 -8.67 -5.29 -11.58
C GLY A 106 -9.87 -6.21 -11.40
N CYS A 107 -10.16 -6.99 -12.43
CA CYS A 107 -11.20 -8.00 -12.38
C CYS A 107 -10.80 -9.19 -13.25
N VAL A 108 -10.82 -10.38 -12.64
CA VAL A 108 -10.60 -11.68 -13.27
C VAL A 108 -11.87 -12.48 -13.06
N ILE A 109 -12.52 -12.86 -14.16
CA ILE A 109 -13.77 -13.64 -14.14
C ILE A 109 -13.42 -15.06 -14.61
N ARG A 110 -13.93 -16.07 -13.90
CA ARG A 110 -13.69 -17.48 -14.23
C ARG A 110 -14.23 -17.80 -15.62
N GLY A 111 -13.36 -18.37 -16.45
CA GLY A 111 -13.72 -18.95 -17.75
C GLY A 111 -13.72 -20.48 -17.69
N GLU A 112 -13.63 -21.11 -18.86
CA GLU A 112 -13.68 -22.58 -18.98
C GLU A 112 -12.35 -23.27 -18.65
N THR A 113 -11.25 -22.52 -18.60
CA THR A 113 -9.91 -23.08 -18.42
C THR A 113 -9.33 -22.75 -17.04
N PRO A 114 -8.32 -23.51 -16.57
CA PRO A 114 -7.60 -23.22 -15.33
C PRO A 114 -6.87 -21.86 -15.31
N HIS A 115 -6.88 -21.11 -16.41
CA HIS A 115 -6.24 -19.80 -16.53
C HIS A 115 -6.65 -18.85 -15.40
N PHE A 116 -7.91 -18.89 -14.98
CA PHE A 116 -8.40 -18.09 -13.85
C PHE A 116 -7.57 -18.32 -12.58
N ASP A 117 -7.31 -19.58 -12.20
CA ASP A 117 -6.64 -19.90 -10.94
C ASP A 117 -5.16 -19.50 -10.99
N TYR A 118 -4.51 -19.65 -12.15
CA TYR A 118 -3.12 -19.19 -12.35
C TYR A 118 -3.00 -17.67 -12.28
N ILE A 119 -3.88 -16.93 -12.97
CA ILE A 119 -3.82 -15.46 -12.99
C ILE A 119 -4.19 -14.88 -11.63
N SER A 120 -5.30 -15.31 -11.03
CA SER A 120 -5.75 -14.78 -9.73
C SER A 120 -4.72 -15.02 -8.63
N SER A 121 -4.12 -16.22 -8.58
CA SER A 121 -3.06 -16.55 -7.62
C SER A 121 -1.80 -15.72 -7.85
N ALA A 122 -1.32 -15.65 -9.10
CA ALA A 122 -0.12 -14.88 -9.43
C ALA A 122 -0.27 -13.38 -9.11
N VAL A 123 -1.44 -12.80 -9.38
CA VAL A 123 -1.72 -11.39 -9.10
C VAL A 123 -1.77 -11.13 -7.59
N ALA A 124 -2.46 -11.96 -6.81
CA ALA A 124 -2.54 -11.80 -5.37
C ALA A 124 -1.15 -11.93 -4.71
N GLN A 125 -0.38 -12.97 -5.07
CA GLN A 125 0.97 -13.19 -4.56
C GLN A 125 1.93 -12.07 -4.99
N GLY A 126 1.86 -11.65 -6.26
CA GLY A 126 2.71 -10.60 -6.79
C GLY A 126 2.47 -9.23 -6.11
N ILE A 127 1.21 -8.86 -5.88
CA ILE A 127 0.88 -7.61 -5.17
C ILE A 127 1.40 -7.66 -3.73
N MET A 128 1.22 -8.79 -3.04
CA MET A 128 1.74 -8.98 -1.69
C MET A 128 3.28 -8.87 -1.65
N GLN A 129 3.98 -9.52 -2.58
CA GLN A 129 5.43 -9.44 -2.69
C GLN A 129 5.90 -8.01 -2.98
N ALA A 130 5.28 -7.33 -3.95
CA ALA A 130 5.58 -5.94 -4.27
C ALA A 130 5.43 -5.01 -3.07
N ALA A 131 4.37 -5.19 -2.25
CA ALA A 131 4.19 -4.42 -1.03
C ALA A 131 5.31 -4.69 -0.01
N GLY A 132 5.69 -5.96 0.16
CA GLY A 132 6.76 -6.37 1.07
C GLY A 132 8.14 -5.86 0.66
N GLU A 133 8.47 -5.91 -0.64
CA GLU A 133 9.76 -5.48 -1.19
C GLU A 133 9.93 -3.96 -1.15
N THR A 134 8.87 -3.22 -1.48
CA THR A 134 8.94 -1.75 -1.56
C THR A 134 8.70 -1.07 -0.21
N GLY A 135 8.06 -1.78 0.74
CA GLY A 135 7.66 -1.24 2.03
C GLY A 135 6.63 -0.12 1.94
N ILE A 136 6.03 0.14 0.77
CA ILE A 136 4.84 0.99 0.63
C ILE A 136 3.60 0.09 0.59
N PRO A 137 2.51 0.47 1.29
CA PRO A 137 1.28 -0.30 1.26
C PRO A 137 0.67 -0.30 -0.14
N ILE A 138 0.35 -1.51 -0.62
CA ILE A 138 -0.36 -1.72 -1.89
C ILE A 138 -1.69 -2.42 -1.57
N ALA A 139 -2.79 -1.70 -1.75
CA ALA A 139 -4.13 -2.23 -1.51
C ALA A 139 -4.58 -3.14 -2.65
N PHE A 140 -5.22 -4.25 -2.28
CA PHE A 140 -5.70 -5.28 -3.21
C PHE A 140 -7.18 -5.06 -3.53
N GLY A 141 -7.45 -4.43 -4.68
CA GLY A 141 -8.80 -4.22 -5.22
C GLY A 141 -9.03 -5.02 -6.51
N VAL A 142 -8.55 -6.26 -6.56
CA VAL A 142 -8.75 -7.16 -7.71
C VAL A 142 -9.90 -8.10 -7.41
N LEU A 143 -10.96 -8.03 -8.21
CA LEU A 143 -12.09 -8.96 -8.14
C LEU A 143 -11.72 -10.29 -8.78
N THR A 144 -11.99 -11.38 -8.07
CA THR A 144 -11.86 -12.76 -8.57
C THR A 144 -13.20 -13.44 -8.41
N THR A 145 -13.99 -13.51 -9.48
CA THR A 145 -15.40 -13.92 -9.45
C THR A 145 -15.69 -15.06 -10.42
N ASP A 146 -16.71 -15.86 -10.14
CA ASP A 146 -17.07 -16.99 -10.99
C ASP A 146 -17.89 -16.56 -12.23
N ASN A 147 -18.55 -15.41 -12.17
CA ASN A 147 -19.33 -14.88 -13.29
C ASN A 147 -19.39 -13.34 -13.27
N GLU A 148 -19.89 -12.77 -14.37
CA GLU A 148 -20.00 -11.32 -14.57
C GLU A 148 -20.98 -10.66 -13.59
N ALA A 149 -22.10 -11.32 -13.25
CA ALA A 149 -23.07 -10.77 -12.32
C ALA A 149 -22.48 -10.54 -10.93
N GLN A 150 -21.64 -11.46 -10.45
CA GLN A 150 -20.88 -11.27 -9.21
C GLN A 150 -19.90 -10.09 -9.31
N ALA A 151 -19.22 -9.93 -10.44
CA ALA A 151 -18.28 -8.83 -10.65
C ALA A 151 -18.99 -7.47 -10.61
N ILE A 152 -20.12 -7.35 -11.31
CA ILE A 152 -20.97 -6.15 -11.33
C ILE A 152 -21.49 -5.84 -9.93
N ALA A 153 -21.98 -6.83 -9.18
CA ALA A 153 -22.48 -6.62 -7.83
C ALA A 153 -21.40 -6.03 -6.90
N ARG A 154 -20.14 -6.43 -7.07
CA ARG A 154 -18.99 -5.93 -6.28
C ARG A 154 -18.36 -4.65 -6.81
N ALA A 155 -18.76 -4.24 -8.01
CA ALA A 155 -18.44 -2.95 -8.61
C ALA A 155 -19.67 -2.05 -8.74
N GLY A 156 -20.72 -2.33 -7.96
CA GLY A 156 -21.94 -1.52 -7.94
C GLY A 156 -21.71 -0.13 -7.36
N ALA A 157 -22.75 0.71 -7.41
CA ALA A 157 -22.72 2.02 -6.76
C ALA A 157 -22.80 1.89 -5.23
N GLY A 158 -22.15 2.80 -4.51
CA GLY A 158 -22.27 2.93 -3.06
C GLY A 158 -21.10 2.34 -2.26
N HIS A 159 -21.35 2.05 -0.99
CA HIS A 159 -20.32 1.72 0.00
C HIS A 159 -19.70 0.32 -0.18
N GLU A 160 -20.42 -0.61 -0.81
CA GLU A 160 -20.00 -2.00 -1.01
C GLU A 160 -19.10 -2.21 -2.24
N ASN A 161 -18.78 -1.13 -2.96
CA ASN A 161 -17.88 -1.18 -4.10
C ASN A 161 -16.46 -1.53 -3.64
N LYS A 162 -15.88 -2.60 -4.19
CA LYS A 162 -14.55 -3.07 -3.79
C LYS A 162 -13.41 -2.10 -4.15
N GLY A 163 -13.60 -1.23 -5.13
CA GLY A 163 -12.66 -0.15 -5.43
C GLY A 163 -12.64 0.89 -4.31
N ARG A 164 -13.82 1.24 -3.78
CA ARG A 164 -13.98 2.11 -2.61
C ARG A 164 -13.32 1.49 -1.38
N GLU A 165 -13.58 0.22 -1.10
CA GLU A 165 -12.96 -0.48 0.03
C GLU A 165 -11.42 -0.54 -0.09
N ALA A 166 -10.90 -0.80 -1.29
CA ALA A 166 -9.45 -0.82 -1.53
C ALA A 166 -8.81 0.56 -1.31
N ALA A 167 -9.46 1.63 -1.76
CA ALA A 167 -9.02 3.00 -1.47
C ALA A 167 -9.06 3.34 0.02
N LEU A 168 -10.12 2.91 0.73
CA LEU A 168 -10.23 3.09 2.18
C LEU A 168 -9.06 2.41 2.91
N ALA A 169 -8.79 1.15 2.58
CA ALA A 169 -7.67 0.40 3.13
C ALA A 169 -6.32 1.10 2.85
N ALA A 170 -6.15 1.67 1.65
CA ALA A 170 -4.94 2.42 1.31
C ALA A 170 -4.76 3.67 2.18
N ILE A 171 -5.83 4.43 2.46
CA ILE A 171 -5.78 5.60 3.34
C ILE A 171 -5.37 5.17 4.76
N GLU A 172 -6.01 4.14 5.30
CA GLU A 172 -5.72 3.65 6.65
C GLU A 172 -4.27 3.15 6.79
N MET A 173 -3.79 2.41 5.80
CA MET A 173 -2.43 1.88 5.79
C MET A 173 -1.38 2.98 5.60
N ALA A 174 -1.63 3.98 4.76
CA ALA A 174 -0.77 5.16 4.64
C ALA A 174 -0.70 5.92 5.99
N GLY A 175 -1.86 6.07 6.65
CA GLY A 175 -1.98 6.63 7.99
C GLY A 175 -1.15 5.85 9.03
N LEU A 176 -1.31 4.53 9.05
CA LEU A 176 -0.59 3.63 9.95
C LEU A 176 0.91 3.73 9.72
N PHE A 177 1.38 3.66 8.48
CA PHE A 177 2.81 3.65 8.18
C PHE A 177 3.46 4.98 8.56
N ARG A 178 2.75 6.10 8.36
CA ARG A 178 3.21 7.42 8.82
C ARG A 178 3.35 7.46 10.35
N ARG A 179 2.42 6.86 11.10
CA ARG A 179 2.52 6.73 12.57
C ARG A 179 3.66 5.82 13.02
N LEU A 180 3.98 4.80 12.23
CA LEU A 180 5.13 3.90 12.45
C LEU A 180 6.48 4.52 12.05
N GLY A 181 6.49 5.77 11.56
CA GLY A 181 7.71 6.54 11.29
C GLY A 181 8.13 6.61 9.82
N ARG A 182 7.29 6.13 8.90
CA ARG A 182 7.55 6.29 7.46
C ARG A 182 7.46 7.78 7.06
N PRO A 183 8.47 8.33 6.35
CA PRO A 183 8.40 9.70 5.87
C PRO A 183 7.31 9.87 4.80
N PRO A 184 6.75 11.08 4.66
CA PRO A 184 5.76 11.36 3.63
C PRO A 184 6.37 11.23 2.22
N ALA A 185 5.56 10.79 1.26
CA ALA A 185 5.94 10.84 -0.14
C ALA A 185 6.21 12.28 -0.60
N ARG A 186 7.17 12.47 -1.52
CA ARG A 186 7.59 13.80 -1.99
C ARG A 186 7.34 13.96 -3.48
N ALA A 187 6.69 15.05 -3.87
CA ALA A 187 6.62 15.47 -5.27
C ALA A 187 8.05 15.75 -5.80
N GLY A 188 8.38 15.22 -6.99
CA GLY A 188 9.69 15.46 -7.62
C GLY A 188 10.86 14.62 -7.10
N ALA A 189 10.66 13.74 -6.10
CA ALA A 189 11.68 12.78 -5.65
C ALA A 189 11.76 11.51 -6.50
N GLY A 190 11.10 11.51 -7.66
CA GLY A 190 11.00 10.36 -8.56
C GLY A 190 12.39 9.90 -8.99
N ARG A 191 12.90 8.86 -8.33
CA ARG A 191 14.02 8.12 -8.89
C ARG A 191 13.46 7.41 -10.13
N PRO A 192 14.10 7.55 -11.30
CA PRO A 192 13.74 6.71 -12.44
C PRO A 192 13.80 5.25 -12.02
N PHE A 193 12.73 4.50 -12.32
CA PHE A 193 12.64 3.07 -12.01
C PHE A 193 13.88 2.35 -12.56
N GLY A 194 14.59 1.62 -11.70
CA GLY A 194 15.76 0.83 -12.10
C GLY A 194 17.03 1.61 -12.45
N PHE A 195 17.08 2.93 -12.27
CA PHE A 195 18.31 3.71 -12.50
C PHE A 195 18.81 4.35 -11.20
N GLU A 196 19.88 3.80 -10.63
CA GLU A 196 20.71 4.59 -9.71
C GLU A 196 21.30 5.79 -10.49
N PRO A 197 21.25 7.01 -9.94
CA PRO A 197 22.04 8.09 -10.51
C PRO A 197 23.51 7.68 -10.40
N ALA A 198 24.15 7.43 -11.55
CA ALA A 198 25.58 7.22 -11.61
C ALA A 198 26.28 8.36 -10.88
N GLY A 199 26.99 8.04 -9.79
CA GLY A 199 28.04 8.85 -9.18
C GLY A 199 27.67 10.29 -8.81
N ARG A 200 27.31 10.51 -7.54
CA ARG A 200 27.97 11.59 -6.79
C ARG A 200 29.32 11.05 -6.29
N THR A 201 30.25 10.79 -7.21
CA THR A 201 31.67 10.77 -6.84
C THR A 201 32.05 12.19 -6.44
N GLY A 202 32.76 12.31 -5.33
CA GLY A 202 32.97 13.55 -4.58
C GLY A 202 33.28 14.78 -5.43
N ALA A 203 32.64 15.88 -5.05
CA ALA A 203 33.13 17.21 -5.38
C ALA A 203 34.57 17.36 -4.86
N SER A 204 35.41 17.89 -5.75
CA SER A 204 36.79 18.31 -5.50
C SER A 204 36.90 19.40 -4.44
#